data_AF-A0A2V2LFK2-F1
#
_entry.id   AF-A0A2V2LFK2-F1
#
_cell.length_a   1.000
_cell.length_b   1.000
_cell.length_c   1.000
_cell.angle_alpha   90.00
_cell.angle_beta   90.00
_cell.angle_gamma   90.00
#
_symmetry.space_group_name_H-M   'P 1'
#
loop_
_entity.id
_entity.type
_entity.pdbx_description
1 polymer ?
#
loop_
_entity_poly.entity_id
_entity_poly.type
_entity_poly.pdbx_seq_one_letter_code
_entity_poly.pdbx_strand_id
1 'polypeptide(L)'
;MSTRLLWIIWIAASLLLASAALARLYIGGDRTAFLPGDTHGVHHQIELACESCHISDSFASQATVRKDINKTCVTCHKEELKASDDSHPIKKFKNPRMAAYWELIDARFCTSCHMEHQPEITIAGLVTLPGDFCVACHSEGEQDVRVNRASHADLTFETCASAGCHNFHDNRALYEDFLVKHADAPWLAPSPVHAAQAMARTRPRPDGAEIAAYLAAVDAPERARDPLAEAHWAASAHAAAEVGCGGCHAPKAETPAQLAADWTDHPAEAVCTECHRPQAATFAEGRHGMRRHPELAPPRQADRMLGRLGLSDPPEALVAAVEAWIADPDLPGAMGTAEARIPMAAEAHGQSLTCATCHAPHEQDLAFAAAGACLTCHTDDHSAAYEGSPHHALWQAEMSGNAAPGSGVSCATCHLPKTERRGAVTTSHNQSDTLRPNEKMIRPVCMDCHGLAFAIDALADPALVANNFRGTPDRRIESIDWATSRVDRPDEGANQ
;
A
#
# COMPACT_ATOMS: atom_id res chain seq x y z
N MET A 1 -32.94 49.14 14.58
CA MET A 1 -33.70 47.89 14.36
C MET A 1 -34.42 47.51 15.63
N SER A 2 -35.65 46.99 15.57
CA SER A 2 -36.33 46.47 16.76
C SER A 2 -35.71 45.12 17.16
N THR A 3 -35.68 44.81 18.46
CA THR A 3 -35.14 43.54 18.98
C THR A 3 -35.78 42.31 18.34
N ARG A 4 -37.07 42.39 17.97
CA ARG A 4 -37.78 41.31 17.27
C ARG A 4 -37.23 41.06 15.86
N LEU A 5 -36.94 42.13 15.11
CA LEU A 5 -36.34 42.01 13.78
C LEU A 5 -34.94 41.39 13.84
N LEU A 6 -34.15 41.75 14.86
CA LEU A 6 -32.83 41.15 15.10
C LEU A 6 -32.93 39.64 15.40
N TRP A 7 -33.88 39.22 16.23
CA TRP A 7 -34.13 37.80 16.49
C TRP A 7 -34.58 37.03 15.26
N ILE A 8 -35.48 37.60 14.45
CA ILE A 8 -35.94 36.97 13.20
C ILE A 8 -34.75 36.80 12.23
N ILE A 9 -33.93 37.84 12.06
CA ILE A 9 -32.74 37.78 11.21
C ILE A 9 -31.73 36.76 11.74
N TRP A 10 -31.48 36.74 13.05
CA TRP A 10 -30.55 35.80 13.66
C TRP A 10 -31.01 34.35 13.50
N ILE A 11 -32.30 34.06 13.76
CA ILE A 11 -32.88 32.73 13.54
C ILE A 11 -32.80 32.34 12.07
N ALA A 12 -33.19 33.23 11.14
CA ALA A 12 -33.14 32.97 9.71
C ALA A 12 -31.71 32.71 9.23
N ALA A 13 -30.73 33.50 9.68
CA ALA A 13 -29.31 33.30 9.37
C ALA A 13 -28.79 31.98 9.94
N SER A 14 -29.19 31.61 11.16
CA SER A 14 -28.76 30.38 11.82
C SER A 14 -29.34 29.15 11.13
N LEU A 15 -30.63 29.19 10.75
CA LEU A 15 -31.27 28.14 9.97
C LEU A 15 -30.65 28.04 8.58
N LEU A 16 -30.35 29.16 7.91
CA LEU A 16 -29.70 29.14 6.61
C LEU A 16 -28.29 28.52 6.69
N LEU A 17 -27.49 28.89 7.69
CA LEU A 17 -26.17 28.31 7.93
C LEU A 17 -26.26 26.81 8.25
N ALA A 18 -27.17 26.42 9.15
CA ALA A 18 -27.39 25.02 9.51
C ALA A 18 -27.87 24.20 8.31
N SER A 19 -28.81 24.72 7.52
CA SER A 19 -29.29 24.08 6.29
C SER A 19 -28.18 23.97 5.24
N ALA A 20 -27.33 24.99 5.07
CA ALA A 20 -26.20 24.92 4.15
C ALA A 20 -25.16 23.86 4.58
N ALA A 21 -24.86 23.78 5.89
CA ALA A 21 -23.95 22.77 6.44
C ALA A 21 -24.54 21.35 6.32
N LEU A 22 -25.81 21.16 6.69
CA LEU A 22 -26.51 19.88 6.54
C LEU A 22 -26.65 19.47 5.07
N ALA A 23 -26.93 20.42 4.18
CA ALA A 23 -26.97 20.19 2.75
C ALA A 23 -25.61 19.69 2.27
N ARG A 24 -24.49 20.33 2.63
CA ARG A 24 -23.16 19.87 2.21
C ARG A 24 -22.73 18.55 2.86
N LEU A 25 -23.12 18.28 4.11
CA LEU A 25 -22.76 17.04 4.80
C LEU A 25 -23.55 15.83 4.30
N TYR A 26 -24.85 15.99 4.12
CA TYR A 26 -25.73 14.87 3.80
C TYR A 26 -26.07 14.78 2.33
N ILE A 27 -26.08 15.90 1.60
CA ILE A 27 -26.72 15.97 0.29
C ILE A 27 -25.78 16.52 -0.82
N GLY A 28 -24.69 17.22 -0.52
CA GLY A 28 -23.76 17.79 -1.50
C GLY A 28 -22.37 17.13 -1.50
N GLY A 29 -21.67 17.18 -2.63
CA GLY A 29 -20.46 16.43 -3.01
C GLY A 29 -19.28 16.44 -2.03
N ASP A 30 -18.15 17.06 -2.40
CA ASP A 30 -16.91 16.98 -1.62
C ASP A 30 -17.07 17.42 -0.15
N ARG A 31 -16.83 16.47 0.77
CA ARG A 31 -16.93 16.60 2.23
C ARG A 31 -15.59 16.84 2.91
N THR A 32 -14.49 17.02 2.17
CA THR A 32 -13.16 17.30 2.74
C THR A 32 -13.16 18.52 3.67
N ALA A 33 -14.02 19.51 3.40
CA ALA A 33 -14.22 20.68 4.27
C ALA A 33 -14.71 20.35 5.70
N PHE A 34 -15.18 19.12 5.96
CA PHE A 34 -15.60 18.64 7.27
C PHE A 34 -14.57 17.71 7.93
N LEU A 35 -13.42 17.47 7.29
CA LEU A 35 -12.33 16.73 7.93
C LEU A 35 -11.82 17.53 9.13
N PRO A 36 -11.77 16.96 10.34
CA PRO A 36 -11.23 17.64 11.52
C PRO A 36 -9.74 18.00 11.38
N GLY A 37 -9.03 17.28 10.51
CA GLY A 37 -7.64 17.46 10.16
C GLY A 37 -7.28 16.54 9.01
N ASP A 38 -6.06 16.71 8.50
CA ASP A 38 -5.56 15.92 7.39
C ASP A 38 -5.53 14.43 7.74
N THR A 39 -5.97 13.60 6.81
CA THR A 39 -5.67 12.17 6.89
C THR A 39 -4.25 11.90 6.40
N HIS A 40 -3.66 10.77 6.76
CA HIS A 40 -2.24 10.50 6.47
C HIS A 40 -2.02 9.17 5.75
N GLY A 41 -0.84 9.05 5.16
CA GLY A 41 -0.40 7.80 4.55
C GLY A 41 -1.24 7.39 3.35
N VAL A 42 -1.72 6.15 3.37
CA VAL A 42 -2.64 5.61 2.35
C VAL A 42 -4.06 6.14 2.57
N HIS A 43 -4.44 6.50 3.80
CA HIS A 43 -5.82 6.91 4.13
C HIS A 43 -6.23 8.24 3.48
N HIS A 44 -5.26 9.10 3.13
CA HIS A 44 -5.50 10.27 2.28
C HIS A 44 -6.21 9.96 0.97
N GLN A 45 -5.95 8.80 0.40
CA GLN A 45 -6.53 8.46 -0.88
C GLN A 45 -8.02 8.12 -0.79
N ILE A 46 -8.52 7.87 0.42
CA ILE A 46 -9.89 7.41 0.68
C ILE A 46 -10.67 8.39 1.57
N GLU A 47 -10.13 9.57 1.85
CA GLU A 47 -10.79 10.60 2.66
C GLU A 47 -12.09 11.14 2.02
N LEU A 48 -12.26 10.92 0.71
CA LEU A 48 -13.47 11.20 -0.05
C LEU A 48 -14.61 10.21 0.24
N ALA A 49 -14.28 9.01 0.74
CA ALA A 49 -15.20 7.92 1.01
C ALA A 49 -15.37 7.71 2.53
N CYS A 50 -15.86 8.72 3.24
CA CYS A 50 -15.97 8.73 4.71
C CYS A 50 -16.70 7.48 5.28
N GLU A 51 -17.67 6.95 4.55
CA GLU A 51 -18.44 5.75 4.90
C GLU A 51 -17.58 4.48 4.94
N SER A 52 -16.39 4.49 4.34
CA SER A 52 -15.42 3.39 4.45
C SER A 52 -14.91 3.26 5.89
N CYS A 53 -14.90 4.35 6.65
CA CYS A 53 -14.46 4.37 8.05
C CYS A 53 -15.65 4.53 9.02
N HIS A 54 -16.66 5.32 8.65
CA HIS A 54 -17.79 5.70 9.48
C HIS A 54 -19.10 5.04 9.02
N ILE A 55 -19.37 3.83 9.53
CA ILE A 55 -20.54 3.03 9.14
C ILE A 55 -21.71 3.05 10.13
N SER A 56 -21.53 3.65 11.31
CA SER A 56 -22.57 3.66 12.35
C SER A 56 -23.71 4.62 12.02
N ASP A 57 -24.91 4.28 12.47
CA ASP A 57 -26.08 5.15 12.36
C ASP A 57 -25.91 6.46 13.15
N SER A 58 -26.61 7.51 12.71
CA SER A 58 -26.69 8.77 13.44
C SER A 58 -27.12 8.55 14.89
N PHE A 59 -26.43 9.20 15.83
CA PHE A 59 -26.67 9.08 17.28
C PHE A 59 -26.43 7.69 17.88
N ALA A 60 -25.69 6.80 17.19
CA ALA A 60 -25.22 5.55 17.78
C ALA A 60 -24.39 5.81 19.06
N SER A 61 -24.47 4.87 20.00
CA SER A 61 -23.68 4.96 21.24
C SER A 61 -22.18 4.92 20.93
N GLN A 62 -21.34 5.54 21.78
CA GLN A 62 -19.88 5.49 21.59
C GLN A 62 -19.34 4.05 21.54
N ALA A 63 -19.92 3.14 22.32
CA ALA A 63 -19.52 1.73 22.28
C ALA A 63 -19.80 1.08 20.91
N THR A 64 -20.94 1.42 20.29
CA THR A 64 -21.28 0.98 18.93
C THR A 64 -20.31 1.58 17.91
N VAL A 65 -20.10 2.91 17.95
CA VAL A 65 -19.20 3.61 17.03
C VAL A 65 -17.79 3.02 17.07
N ARG A 66 -17.25 2.79 18.27
CA ARG A 66 -15.91 2.23 18.43
C ARG A 66 -15.80 0.81 17.87
N LYS A 67 -16.82 -0.03 18.09
CA LYS A 67 -16.88 -1.40 17.55
C LYS A 67 -16.94 -1.38 16.02
N ASP A 68 -17.75 -0.50 15.45
CA ASP A 68 -17.97 -0.39 14.02
C ASP A 68 -16.73 0.14 13.30
N ILE A 69 -16.07 1.17 13.84
CA ILE A 69 -14.78 1.64 13.31
C ILE A 69 -13.72 0.54 13.41
N ASN A 70 -13.65 -0.19 14.52
CA ASN A 70 -12.70 -1.30 14.60
C ASN A 70 -12.99 -2.38 13.55
N LYS A 71 -14.27 -2.63 13.24
CA LYS A 71 -14.67 -3.55 12.17
C LYS A 71 -14.18 -3.05 10.81
N THR A 72 -14.28 -1.76 10.52
CA THR A 72 -13.84 -1.20 9.23
C THR A 72 -12.31 -1.30 9.07
N CYS A 73 -11.53 -1.02 10.12
CA CYS A 73 -10.08 -1.23 10.09
C CYS A 73 -9.70 -2.67 9.72
N VAL A 74 -10.34 -3.67 10.34
CA VAL A 74 -10.02 -5.08 10.08
C VAL A 74 -10.60 -5.60 8.77
N THR A 75 -11.55 -4.90 8.14
CA THR A 75 -12.00 -5.25 6.78
C THR A 75 -10.83 -5.15 5.79
N CYS A 76 -9.96 -4.14 5.92
CA CYS A 76 -8.81 -3.95 5.05
C CYS A 76 -7.51 -4.59 5.62
N HIS A 77 -7.20 -4.42 6.91
CA HIS A 77 -5.89 -4.78 7.45
C HIS A 77 -5.75 -6.23 7.95
N LYS A 78 -6.83 -7.01 7.97
CA LYS A 78 -6.80 -8.34 8.60
C LYS A 78 -5.78 -9.30 7.97
N GLU A 79 -5.70 -9.32 6.64
CA GLU A 79 -4.75 -10.23 5.97
C GLU A 79 -3.31 -9.74 6.10
N GLU A 80 -3.07 -8.42 6.11
CA GLU A 80 -1.77 -7.82 6.42
C GLU A 80 -1.30 -8.19 7.84
N LEU A 81 -2.14 -8.01 8.85
CA LEU A 81 -1.84 -8.35 10.25
C LEU A 81 -1.50 -9.84 10.40
N LYS A 82 -2.23 -10.70 9.68
CA LYS A 82 -1.96 -12.14 9.64
C LYS A 82 -0.63 -12.46 8.95
N ALA A 83 -0.31 -11.78 7.85
CA ALA A 83 0.95 -11.98 7.12
C ALA A 83 2.17 -11.46 7.90
N SER A 84 1.98 -10.45 8.75
CA SER A 84 3.02 -9.83 9.59
C SER A 84 3.34 -10.63 10.86
N ASP A 85 2.63 -11.73 11.10
CA ASP A 85 2.70 -12.50 12.36
C ASP A 85 2.49 -11.60 13.59
N ASP A 86 1.36 -10.90 13.60
CA ASP A 86 1.03 -9.90 14.62
C ASP A 86 1.36 -10.36 16.05
N SER A 87 2.36 -9.71 16.65
CA SER A 87 2.80 -9.93 18.03
C SER A 87 1.73 -9.51 19.05
N HIS A 88 0.80 -8.64 18.67
CA HIS A 88 -0.24 -8.10 19.53
C HIS A 88 -1.64 -8.25 18.91
N PRO A 89 -2.08 -9.47 18.59
CA PRO A 89 -3.38 -9.66 17.96
C PRO A 89 -4.49 -9.41 18.96
N ILE A 90 -5.60 -8.83 18.50
CA ILE A 90 -6.81 -8.51 19.31
C ILE A 90 -7.24 -9.68 20.20
N LYS A 91 -7.03 -10.93 19.77
CA LYS A 91 -7.33 -12.14 20.56
C LYS A 91 -6.60 -12.16 21.92
N LYS A 92 -5.35 -11.69 22.02
CA LYS A 92 -4.61 -11.61 23.30
C LYS A 92 -5.31 -10.67 24.27
N PHE A 93 -5.81 -9.54 23.78
CA PHE A 93 -6.46 -8.50 24.59
C PHE A 93 -7.90 -8.80 24.99
N LYS A 94 -8.54 -9.82 24.39
CA LYS A 94 -9.87 -10.29 24.82
C LYS A 94 -9.83 -11.18 26.06
N ASN A 95 -8.66 -11.59 26.52
CA ASN A 95 -8.52 -12.41 27.73
C ASN A 95 -8.96 -11.59 28.96
N PRO A 96 -9.86 -12.10 29.83
CA PRO A 96 -10.28 -11.40 31.05
C PRO A 96 -9.15 -11.01 32.00
N ARG A 97 -7.98 -11.69 31.93
CA ARG A 97 -6.79 -11.29 32.69
C ARG A 97 -6.24 -9.93 32.30
N MET A 98 -6.59 -9.42 31.11
CA MET A 98 -6.21 -8.10 30.64
C MET A 98 -7.14 -6.98 31.14
N ALA A 99 -8.16 -7.29 31.96
CA ALA A 99 -9.17 -6.32 32.37
C ALA A 99 -8.59 -5.07 33.04
N ALA A 100 -7.56 -5.21 33.88
CA ALA A 100 -6.89 -4.08 34.51
C ALA A 100 -6.21 -3.15 33.48
N TYR A 101 -5.69 -3.70 32.38
CA TYR A 101 -5.08 -2.91 31.31
C TYR A 101 -6.12 -2.18 30.46
N TRP A 102 -7.35 -2.70 30.32
CA TRP A 102 -8.39 -2.03 29.53
C TRP A 102 -8.76 -0.65 30.08
N GLU A 103 -8.61 -0.44 31.39
CA GLU A 103 -8.81 0.87 32.04
C GLU A 103 -7.69 1.86 31.73
N LEU A 104 -6.48 1.37 31.41
CA LEU A 104 -5.32 2.18 31.01
C LEU A 104 -5.34 2.43 29.49
N ILE A 105 -5.39 1.35 28.73
CA ILE A 105 -5.51 1.34 27.27
C ILE A 105 -6.27 0.10 26.81
N ASP A 106 -7.39 0.31 26.13
CA ASP A 106 -8.21 -0.79 25.64
C ASP A 106 -7.78 -1.23 24.23
N ALA A 107 -6.66 -1.96 24.17
CA ALA A 107 -6.06 -2.51 22.94
C ALA A 107 -6.92 -3.57 22.21
N ARG A 108 -8.18 -3.77 22.61
CA ARG A 108 -9.16 -4.54 21.82
C ARG A 108 -9.65 -3.76 20.60
N PHE A 109 -9.41 -2.45 20.58
CA PHE A 109 -9.83 -1.54 19.52
C PHE A 109 -8.61 -0.83 18.91
N CYS A 110 -8.49 -0.83 17.58
CA CYS A 110 -7.42 -0.13 16.87
C CYS A 110 -7.37 1.37 17.22
N THR A 111 -8.54 1.98 17.40
CA THR A 111 -8.66 3.42 17.69
C THR A 111 -8.20 3.85 19.09
N SER A 112 -7.80 2.90 19.93
CA SER A 112 -7.20 3.21 21.24
C SER A 112 -5.78 3.73 21.11
N CYS A 113 -5.07 3.31 20.06
CA CYS A 113 -3.70 3.74 19.77
C CYS A 113 -3.68 4.59 18.50
N HIS A 114 -4.43 4.18 17.46
CA HIS A 114 -4.47 4.87 16.19
C HIS A 114 -5.58 5.93 16.17
N MET A 115 -5.25 7.15 15.76
CA MET A 115 -6.22 8.25 15.69
C MET A 115 -6.11 8.96 14.35
N GLU A 116 -7.04 8.70 13.43
CA GLU A 116 -7.07 9.43 12.15
C GLU A 116 -7.47 10.90 12.37
N HIS A 117 -7.12 11.78 11.42
CA HIS A 117 -7.41 13.22 11.45
C HIS A 117 -6.66 14.04 12.52
N GLN A 118 -5.54 13.53 13.05
CA GLN A 118 -4.70 14.22 14.04
C GLN A 118 -3.25 14.40 13.52
N PRO A 119 -3.02 15.30 12.53
CA PRO A 119 -1.70 15.51 11.92
C PRO A 119 -0.55 15.74 12.91
N GLU A 120 -0.85 16.33 14.06
CA GLU A 120 0.13 16.70 15.08
C GLU A 120 0.75 15.50 15.81
N ILE A 121 0.16 14.31 15.73
CA ILE A 121 0.71 13.07 16.29
C ILE A 121 1.01 12.00 15.22
N THR A 122 1.09 12.41 13.95
CA THR A 122 1.49 11.50 12.88
C THR A 122 3.01 11.29 12.92
N ILE A 123 3.43 10.05 13.15
CA ILE A 123 4.85 9.68 13.26
C ILE A 123 5.48 9.32 11.90
N ALA A 124 6.81 9.18 11.89
CA ALA A 124 7.57 8.62 10.77
C ALA A 124 6.97 7.25 10.40
N GLY A 125 6.46 7.13 9.16
CA GLY A 125 5.63 5.99 8.74
C GLY A 125 4.19 6.37 8.37
N LEU A 126 3.78 7.62 8.61
CA LEU A 126 2.42 8.16 8.41
C LEU A 126 1.33 7.31 9.06
N VAL A 127 1.63 6.83 10.26
CA VAL A 127 0.64 6.28 11.19
C VAL A 127 0.43 7.34 12.27
N THR A 128 -0.81 7.55 12.66
CA THR A 128 -1.17 8.59 13.62
C THR A 128 -1.45 7.95 14.97
N LEU A 129 -0.50 8.05 15.91
CA LEU A 129 -0.58 7.44 17.23
C LEU A 129 0.30 8.19 18.26
N PRO A 130 -0.06 8.20 19.56
CA PRO A 130 0.80 8.74 20.62
C PRO A 130 2.08 7.90 20.76
N GLY A 131 3.24 8.53 20.91
CA GLY A 131 4.53 7.82 21.01
C GLY A 131 4.72 7.00 22.30
N ASP A 132 3.89 7.22 23.32
CA ASP A 132 3.99 6.63 24.65
C ASP A 132 2.94 5.53 24.92
N PHE A 133 2.20 5.07 23.92
CA PHE A 133 1.14 4.06 24.12
C PHE A 133 1.64 2.76 24.79
N CYS A 134 2.91 2.40 24.57
CA CYS A 134 3.54 1.22 25.18
C CYS A 134 3.60 1.32 26.72
N VAL A 135 3.69 2.53 27.27
CA VAL A 135 3.83 2.81 28.71
C VAL A 135 2.65 2.29 29.50
N ALA A 136 1.46 2.35 28.93
CA ALA A 136 0.23 1.88 29.58
C ALA A 136 0.29 0.39 30.00
N CYS A 137 1.15 -0.42 29.36
CA CYS A 137 1.33 -1.83 29.71
C CYS A 137 2.74 -2.17 30.20
N HIS A 138 3.75 -1.40 29.79
CA HIS A 138 5.17 -1.76 29.97
C HIS A 138 5.93 -0.87 30.96
N SER A 139 5.25 -0.22 31.89
CA SER A 139 5.87 0.70 32.85
C SER A 139 5.65 0.37 34.32
N GLU A 140 4.93 -0.72 34.62
CA GLU A 140 4.62 -1.10 36.00
C GLU A 140 4.78 -2.61 36.26
N GLY A 141 5.06 -2.95 37.52
CA GLY A 141 5.12 -4.33 38.01
C GLY A 141 6.12 -5.20 37.27
N GLU A 142 5.75 -6.47 37.02
CA GLU A 142 6.59 -7.42 36.29
C GLU A 142 6.76 -7.06 34.80
N GLN A 143 5.92 -6.19 34.25
CA GLN A 143 5.95 -5.77 32.85
C GLN A 143 6.78 -4.49 32.63
N ASP A 144 7.25 -3.82 33.69
CA ASP A 144 8.11 -2.63 33.56
C ASP A 144 9.42 -2.99 32.86
N VAL A 145 9.52 -2.65 31.58
CA VAL A 145 10.67 -3.02 30.77
C VAL A 145 11.93 -2.27 31.18
N ARG A 146 11.81 -1.09 31.80
CA ARG A 146 12.98 -0.32 32.26
C ARG A 146 13.59 -0.93 33.52
N VAL A 147 12.81 -1.72 34.27
CA VAL A 147 13.27 -2.45 35.44
C VAL A 147 13.70 -3.87 35.07
N ASN A 148 12.91 -4.57 34.25
CA ASN A 148 13.14 -5.97 33.93
C ASN A 148 14.07 -6.20 32.72
N ARG A 149 14.49 -5.13 32.01
CA ARG A 149 15.54 -5.14 30.99
C ARG A 149 16.56 -4.04 31.29
N ALA A 150 17.78 -4.45 31.63
CA ALA A 150 18.88 -3.51 31.86
C ALA A 150 19.15 -2.62 30.63
N SER A 151 19.00 -3.16 29.41
CA SER A 151 19.17 -2.40 28.16
C SER A 151 18.12 -1.30 27.94
N HIS A 152 16.98 -1.34 28.64
CA HIS A 152 15.91 -0.36 28.48
C HIS A 152 15.85 0.65 29.63
N ALA A 153 16.74 0.53 30.63
CA ALA A 153 16.67 1.32 31.86
C ALA A 153 16.70 2.84 31.63
N ASP A 154 17.49 3.28 30.64
CA ASP A 154 17.71 4.70 30.32
C ASP A 154 16.90 5.18 29.10
N LEU A 155 16.01 4.34 28.56
CA LEU A 155 15.17 4.72 27.41
C LEU A 155 14.01 5.61 27.82
N THR A 156 13.77 6.66 27.03
CA THR A 156 12.57 7.50 27.18
C THR A 156 11.38 6.82 26.53
N PHE A 157 10.18 7.11 27.02
CA PHE A 157 8.96 6.46 26.56
C PHE A 157 8.64 6.66 25.08
N GLU A 158 9.04 7.79 24.49
CA GLU A 158 8.84 8.08 23.07
C GLU A 158 9.71 7.21 22.15
N THR A 159 10.81 6.64 22.66
CA THR A 159 11.73 5.81 21.87
C THR A 159 11.17 4.43 21.58
N CYS A 160 10.29 3.90 22.43
CA CYS A 160 9.73 2.55 22.26
C CYS A 160 9.00 2.39 20.91
N ALA A 161 8.29 3.42 20.45
CA ALA A 161 7.54 3.41 19.20
C ALA A 161 8.32 3.95 17.99
N SER A 162 9.50 4.56 18.21
CA SER A 162 10.21 5.34 17.18
C SER A 162 11.65 4.92 16.92
N ALA A 163 12.25 4.08 17.77
CA ALA A 163 13.65 3.68 17.66
C ALA A 163 13.93 2.62 16.59
N GLY A 164 12.90 2.02 15.97
CA GLY A 164 13.08 0.97 14.95
C GLY A 164 13.58 -0.36 15.51
N CYS A 165 13.56 -0.55 16.84
CA CYS A 165 14.07 -1.76 17.49
C CYS A 165 13.09 -2.94 17.49
N HIS A 166 11.78 -2.65 17.48
CA HIS A 166 10.70 -3.64 17.38
C HIS A 166 9.44 -2.99 16.80
N ASN A 167 8.56 -3.81 16.25
CA ASN A 167 7.28 -3.37 15.70
C ASN A 167 6.12 -4.03 16.46
N PHE A 168 5.09 -3.25 16.80
CA PHE A 168 3.95 -3.76 17.57
C PHE A 168 3.21 -4.88 16.84
N HIS A 169 2.92 -4.70 15.55
CA HIS A 169 2.18 -5.66 14.72
C HIS A 169 3.05 -6.51 13.78
N ASP A 170 4.35 -6.26 13.68
CA ASP A 170 5.20 -6.97 12.73
C ASP A 170 6.31 -7.74 13.45
N ASN A 171 6.17 -9.06 13.46
CA ASN A 171 7.12 -9.97 14.08
C ASN A 171 8.00 -10.68 13.05
N ARG A 172 8.19 -10.11 11.86
CA ARG A 172 8.95 -10.79 10.82
C ARG A 172 10.44 -10.74 11.10
N ALA A 173 11.01 -9.58 11.45
CA ALA A 173 12.47 -9.44 11.55
C ALA A 173 12.99 -8.94 12.91
N LEU A 174 12.17 -8.22 13.68
CA LEU A 174 12.63 -7.48 14.86
C LEU A 174 12.17 -8.14 16.16
N TYR A 175 12.55 -9.40 16.35
CA TYR A 175 12.31 -10.14 17.59
C TYR A 175 13.55 -10.89 18.04
N GLU A 176 13.70 -11.05 19.36
CA GLU A 176 14.95 -11.45 20.03
C GLU A 176 15.61 -12.68 19.40
N ASP A 177 14.89 -13.78 19.25
CA ASP A 177 15.44 -15.03 18.67
C ASP A 177 15.95 -14.83 17.24
N PHE A 178 15.28 -14.00 16.44
CA PHE A 178 15.73 -13.69 15.08
C PHE A 178 16.99 -12.83 15.10
N LEU A 179 17.02 -11.79 15.94
CA LEU A 179 18.20 -10.93 16.09
C LEU A 179 19.43 -11.76 16.47
N VAL A 180 19.29 -12.63 17.47
CA VAL A 180 20.37 -13.49 17.99
C VAL A 180 20.84 -14.49 16.94
N LYS A 181 19.91 -15.14 16.24
CA LYS A 181 20.19 -16.10 15.18
C LYS A 181 20.97 -15.50 14.02
N HIS A 182 20.72 -14.23 13.70
CA HIS A 182 21.27 -13.56 12.52
C HIS A 182 22.38 -12.53 12.86
N ALA A 183 22.80 -12.45 14.12
CA ALA A 183 23.73 -11.43 14.62
C ALA A 183 25.12 -11.45 13.93
N ASP A 184 25.64 -12.62 13.57
CA ASP A 184 26.96 -12.76 12.93
C ASP A 184 26.89 -12.92 11.41
N ALA A 185 25.74 -12.67 10.80
CA ALA A 185 25.63 -12.72 9.35
C ALA A 185 26.61 -11.69 8.72
N PRO A 186 27.39 -12.08 7.69
CA PRO A 186 28.27 -11.13 7.02
C PRO A 186 27.44 -9.99 6.43
N TRP A 187 28.00 -8.78 6.37
CA TRP A 187 27.28 -7.61 5.84
C TRP A 187 26.79 -7.81 4.40
N LEU A 188 27.48 -8.65 3.61
CA LEU A 188 27.10 -9.10 2.28
C LEU A 188 27.08 -10.63 2.25
N ALA A 189 26.02 -11.21 1.69
CA ALA A 189 25.90 -12.64 1.48
C ALA A 189 26.99 -13.14 0.51
N PRO A 190 27.48 -14.38 0.65
CA PRO A 190 28.46 -14.95 -0.28
C PRO A 190 27.96 -15.01 -1.73
N SER A 191 26.64 -15.10 -1.93
CA SER A 191 25.96 -15.05 -3.22
C SER A 191 24.79 -14.08 -3.11
N PRO A 192 25.02 -12.76 -3.29
CA PRO A 192 24.00 -11.73 -3.08
C PRO A 192 23.06 -11.67 -4.29
N VAL A 193 22.05 -12.54 -4.28
CA VAL A 193 21.05 -12.63 -5.35
C VAL A 193 19.65 -12.79 -4.76
N HIS A 194 18.70 -12.06 -5.30
CA HIS A 194 17.28 -12.28 -5.04
C HIS A 194 16.80 -13.52 -5.80
N ALA A 195 16.63 -14.65 -5.11
CA ALA A 195 16.33 -15.94 -5.74
C ALA A 195 15.04 -15.92 -6.58
N ALA A 196 13.96 -15.31 -6.06
CA ALA A 196 12.70 -15.17 -6.79
C ALA A 196 12.85 -14.28 -8.03
N GLN A 197 13.71 -13.26 -7.95
CA GLN A 197 14.03 -12.41 -9.10
C GLN A 197 14.82 -13.19 -10.15
N ALA A 198 15.86 -13.92 -9.72
CA ALA A 198 16.67 -14.77 -10.59
C ALA A 198 15.80 -15.77 -11.37
N MET A 199 14.85 -16.43 -10.68
CA MET A 199 13.91 -17.34 -11.33
C MET A 199 12.94 -16.65 -12.29
N ALA A 200 12.55 -15.39 -12.02
CA ALA A 200 11.73 -14.63 -12.95
C ALA A 200 12.50 -14.24 -14.22
N ARG A 201 13.82 -14.04 -14.13
CA ARG A 201 14.69 -13.66 -15.25
C ARG A 201 14.94 -14.79 -16.24
N THR A 202 14.86 -16.04 -15.79
CA THR A 202 15.11 -17.23 -16.62
C THR A 202 13.90 -17.69 -17.41
N ARG A 203 12.74 -17.01 -17.29
CA ARG A 203 11.56 -17.33 -18.12
C ARG A 203 11.87 -17.02 -19.58
N PRO A 204 11.75 -18.01 -20.49
CA PRO A 204 12.07 -17.82 -21.90
C PRO A 204 11.13 -16.78 -22.52
N ARG A 205 11.70 -15.95 -23.39
CA ARG A 205 10.97 -15.07 -24.30
C ARG A 205 10.84 -15.77 -25.66
N PRO A 206 9.80 -15.45 -26.46
CA PRO A 206 9.69 -15.94 -27.82
C PRO A 206 10.96 -15.75 -28.63
N ASP A 207 11.42 -16.79 -29.31
CA ASP A 207 12.51 -16.70 -30.26
C ASP A 207 12.04 -16.14 -31.63
N GLY A 208 12.98 -15.97 -32.57
CA GLY A 208 12.64 -15.39 -33.88
C GLY A 208 11.68 -16.24 -34.72
N ALA A 209 11.67 -17.56 -34.56
CA ALA A 209 10.76 -18.44 -35.28
C ALA A 209 9.35 -18.39 -34.67
N GLU A 210 9.27 -18.37 -33.33
CA GLU A 210 8.02 -18.18 -32.60
C GLU A 210 7.38 -16.82 -32.93
N ILE A 211 8.17 -15.74 -32.89
CA ILE A 211 7.72 -14.39 -33.27
C ILE A 211 7.14 -14.37 -34.68
N ALA A 212 7.84 -14.96 -35.65
CA ALA A 212 7.37 -15.02 -37.04
C ALA A 212 6.06 -15.81 -37.16
N ALA A 213 5.91 -16.90 -36.42
CA ALA A 213 4.69 -17.69 -36.38
C ALA A 213 3.52 -16.90 -35.77
N TYR A 214 3.75 -16.18 -34.66
CA TYR A 214 2.73 -15.34 -34.03
C TYR A 214 2.27 -14.21 -34.95
N LEU A 215 3.21 -13.52 -35.61
CA LEU A 215 2.88 -12.46 -36.58
C LEU A 215 2.01 -12.98 -37.75
N ALA A 216 2.29 -14.19 -38.23
CA ALA A 216 1.48 -14.81 -39.29
C ALA A 216 0.07 -15.20 -38.82
N ALA A 217 -0.13 -15.39 -37.51
CA ALA A 217 -1.38 -15.80 -36.89
C ALA A 217 -2.20 -14.64 -36.28
N VAL A 218 -1.76 -13.39 -36.43
CA VAL A 218 -2.48 -12.22 -35.90
C VAL A 218 -3.90 -12.16 -36.45
N ASP A 219 -4.87 -12.22 -35.54
CA ASP A 219 -6.29 -12.03 -35.82
C ASP A 219 -6.79 -10.74 -35.15
N ALA A 220 -7.00 -9.71 -35.98
CA ALA A 220 -7.49 -8.40 -35.59
C ALA A 220 -8.13 -7.72 -36.81
N PRO A 221 -9.12 -6.83 -36.61
CA PRO A 221 -9.72 -6.06 -37.69
C PRO A 221 -8.68 -5.24 -38.44
N GLU A 222 -8.79 -5.16 -39.78
CA GLU A 222 -7.81 -4.46 -40.63
C GLU A 222 -7.55 -3.00 -40.19
N ARG A 223 -8.60 -2.32 -39.71
CA ARG A 223 -8.50 -0.94 -39.16
C ARG A 223 -7.64 -0.80 -37.89
N ALA A 224 -7.38 -1.91 -37.19
CA ALA A 224 -6.68 -1.95 -35.91
C ALA A 224 -5.30 -2.62 -36.01
N ARG A 225 -4.88 -3.03 -37.21
CA ARG A 225 -3.56 -3.60 -37.48
C ARG A 225 -2.51 -2.49 -37.41
N ASP A 226 -1.54 -2.65 -36.51
CA ASP A 226 -0.40 -1.76 -36.37
C ASP A 226 0.89 -2.59 -36.28
N PRO A 227 1.84 -2.43 -37.23
CA PRO A 227 3.03 -3.27 -37.28
C PRO A 227 3.90 -3.22 -36.02
N LEU A 228 3.94 -2.07 -35.32
CA LEU A 228 4.73 -1.93 -34.11
C LEU A 228 4.07 -2.65 -32.93
N ALA A 229 2.77 -2.46 -32.74
CA ALA A 229 1.98 -3.17 -31.74
C ALA A 229 2.02 -4.70 -31.96
N GLU A 230 1.92 -5.16 -33.20
CA GLU A 230 2.01 -6.57 -33.56
C GLU A 230 3.40 -7.15 -33.25
N ALA A 231 4.47 -6.44 -33.60
CA ALA A 231 5.84 -6.86 -33.29
C ALA A 231 6.08 -6.93 -31.78
N HIS A 232 5.63 -5.92 -31.03
CA HIS A 232 5.69 -5.89 -29.58
C HIS A 232 4.91 -7.05 -28.95
N TRP A 233 3.66 -7.26 -29.38
CA TRP A 233 2.83 -8.37 -28.91
C TRP A 233 3.49 -9.73 -29.21
N ALA A 234 4.00 -9.94 -30.42
CA ALA A 234 4.60 -11.21 -30.81
C ALA A 234 5.85 -11.56 -29.98
N ALA A 235 6.60 -10.57 -29.50
CA ALA A 235 7.75 -10.76 -28.59
C ALA A 235 7.36 -10.85 -27.09
N SER A 236 6.07 -10.74 -26.78
CA SER A 236 5.57 -10.66 -25.40
C SER A 236 5.29 -12.04 -24.79
N ALA A 237 5.14 -12.06 -23.46
CA ALA A 237 4.68 -13.25 -22.76
C ALA A 237 3.21 -13.58 -23.04
N HIS A 238 2.42 -12.61 -23.54
CA HIS A 238 1.03 -12.85 -23.92
C HIS A 238 0.94 -13.69 -25.20
N ALA A 239 1.76 -13.41 -26.21
CA ALA A 239 1.82 -14.24 -27.40
C ALA A 239 2.30 -15.66 -27.07
N ALA A 240 3.32 -15.79 -26.21
CA ALA A 240 3.79 -17.08 -25.71
C ALA A 240 2.72 -17.87 -24.94
N ALA A 241 1.77 -17.17 -24.32
CA ALA A 241 0.63 -17.75 -23.62
C ALA A 241 -0.63 -17.87 -24.51
N GLU A 242 -0.48 -17.70 -25.83
CA GLU A 242 -1.55 -17.81 -26.83
C GLU A 242 -2.69 -16.79 -26.63
N VAL A 243 -2.42 -15.67 -25.96
CA VAL A 243 -3.38 -14.56 -25.81
C VAL A 243 -3.27 -13.65 -27.03
N GLY A 244 -4.17 -13.86 -28.00
CA GLY A 244 -4.29 -13.02 -29.20
C GLY A 244 -4.96 -11.66 -28.95
N CYS A 245 -4.97 -10.80 -29.97
CA CYS A 245 -5.45 -9.42 -29.87
C CYS A 245 -6.93 -9.35 -29.40
N GLY A 246 -7.78 -10.22 -29.94
CA GLY A 246 -9.18 -10.33 -29.54
C GLY A 246 -9.37 -10.67 -28.06
N GLY A 247 -8.43 -11.37 -27.43
CA GLY A 247 -8.47 -11.68 -26.00
C GLY A 247 -8.47 -10.45 -25.10
N CYS A 248 -7.94 -9.31 -25.57
CA CYS A 248 -7.99 -8.04 -24.85
C CYS A 248 -8.99 -7.05 -25.46
N HIS A 249 -9.01 -6.94 -26.79
CA HIS A 249 -9.77 -5.91 -27.50
C HIS A 249 -11.23 -6.30 -27.77
N ALA A 250 -11.58 -7.58 -27.71
CA ALA A 250 -12.94 -8.08 -27.85
C ALA A 250 -13.13 -9.42 -27.12
N PRO A 251 -12.94 -9.48 -25.78
CA PRO A 251 -12.81 -10.73 -25.02
C PRO A 251 -14.04 -11.65 -25.09
N LYS A 252 -15.19 -11.12 -25.53
CA LYS A 252 -16.45 -11.85 -25.69
C LYS A 252 -16.73 -12.33 -27.12
N ALA A 253 -15.85 -11.99 -28.07
CA ALA A 253 -16.03 -12.37 -29.46
C ALA A 253 -15.66 -13.85 -29.68
N GLU A 254 -16.55 -14.60 -30.31
CA GLU A 254 -16.34 -16.02 -30.66
C GLU A 254 -16.17 -16.21 -32.18
N THR A 255 -16.44 -15.17 -32.98
CA THR A 255 -16.40 -15.21 -34.43
C THR A 255 -15.68 -13.97 -35.00
N PRO A 256 -15.11 -14.04 -36.21
CA PRO A 256 -14.47 -12.87 -36.84
C PRO A 256 -15.41 -11.66 -37.01
N ALA A 257 -16.71 -11.91 -37.22
CA ALA A 257 -17.70 -10.85 -37.32
C ALA A 257 -17.92 -10.15 -35.97
N GLN A 258 -18.01 -10.91 -34.87
CA GLN A 258 -18.09 -10.36 -33.52
C GLN A 258 -16.79 -9.67 -33.12
N LEU A 259 -15.63 -10.22 -33.49
CA LEU A 259 -14.33 -9.61 -33.23
C LEU A 259 -14.27 -8.20 -33.80
N ALA A 260 -14.72 -8.00 -35.05
CA ALA A 260 -14.76 -6.67 -35.66
C ALA A 260 -15.83 -5.74 -35.05
N ALA A 261 -16.99 -6.29 -34.65
CA ALA A 261 -18.10 -5.52 -34.09
C ALA A 261 -17.83 -5.06 -32.65
N ASP A 262 -17.22 -5.91 -31.83
CA ASP A 262 -17.02 -5.71 -30.39
C ASP A 262 -15.64 -5.09 -30.07
N TRP A 263 -14.80 -4.85 -31.09
CA TRP A 263 -13.45 -4.34 -30.93
C TRP A 263 -13.41 -2.94 -30.29
N THR A 264 -12.70 -2.82 -29.17
CA THR A 264 -12.32 -1.54 -28.56
C THR A 264 -10.83 -1.28 -28.72
N ASP A 265 -10.44 -0.08 -29.15
CA ASP A 265 -9.02 0.31 -29.20
C ASP A 265 -8.45 0.62 -27.80
N HIS A 266 -9.32 0.77 -26.80
CA HIS A 266 -8.98 1.01 -25.41
C HIS A 266 -9.67 -0.01 -24.51
N PRO A 267 -9.08 -1.21 -24.35
CA PRO A 267 -9.59 -2.20 -23.41
C PRO A 267 -9.66 -1.62 -21.99
N ALA A 268 -10.75 -1.90 -21.29
CA ALA A 268 -10.88 -1.53 -19.88
C ALA A 268 -9.93 -2.40 -19.03
N GLU A 269 -9.41 -1.83 -17.94
CA GLU A 269 -8.49 -2.52 -17.02
C GLU A 269 -9.05 -3.84 -16.46
N ALA A 270 -10.37 -3.98 -16.40
CA ALA A 270 -11.05 -5.22 -16.01
C ALA A 270 -10.55 -6.44 -16.81
N VAL A 271 -10.17 -6.26 -18.09
CA VAL A 271 -9.63 -7.35 -18.92
C VAL A 271 -8.33 -7.92 -18.36
N CYS A 272 -7.48 -7.06 -17.78
CA CYS A 272 -6.24 -7.50 -17.14
C CYS A 272 -6.54 -8.34 -15.90
N THR A 273 -7.56 -7.94 -15.14
CA THR A 273 -7.92 -8.58 -13.86
C THR A 273 -8.50 -9.98 -14.03
N GLU A 274 -8.99 -10.35 -15.21
CA GLU A 274 -9.49 -11.72 -15.43
C GLU A 274 -8.38 -12.77 -15.26
N CYS A 275 -7.16 -12.45 -15.71
CA CYS A 275 -5.98 -13.31 -15.61
C CYS A 275 -5.02 -12.90 -14.47
N HIS A 276 -4.90 -11.60 -14.18
CA HIS A 276 -3.93 -11.05 -13.20
C HIS A 276 -4.57 -10.67 -11.86
N ARG A 277 -5.51 -11.49 -11.36
CA ARG A 277 -6.22 -11.25 -10.09
C ARG A 277 -5.30 -10.98 -8.90
N PRO A 278 -4.21 -11.75 -8.67
CA PRO A 278 -3.32 -11.50 -7.52
C PRO A 278 -2.60 -10.15 -7.61
N GLN A 279 -2.18 -9.75 -8.81
CA GLN A 279 -1.54 -8.47 -9.06
C GLN A 279 -2.54 -7.31 -8.87
N ALA A 280 -3.76 -7.45 -9.42
CA ALA A 280 -4.81 -6.46 -9.24
C ALA A 280 -5.20 -6.28 -7.75
N ALA A 281 -5.32 -7.38 -7.01
CA ALA A 281 -5.62 -7.35 -5.59
C ALA A 281 -4.53 -6.60 -4.80
N THR A 282 -3.26 -6.99 -4.97
CA THR A 282 -2.15 -6.33 -4.26
C THR A 282 -1.93 -4.89 -4.71
N PHE A 283 -2.21 -4.55 -5.97
CA PHE A 283 -2.18 -3.16 -6.43
C PHE A 283 -3.18 -2.29 -5.65
N ALA A 284 -4.38 -2.81 -5.42
CA ALA A 284 -5.42 -2.14 -4.66
C ALA A 284 -5.12 -2.01 -3.15
N GLU A 285 -4.18 -2.78 -2.62
CA GLU A 285 -3.72 -2.65 -1.22
C GLU A 285 -2.65 -1.55 -1.05
N GLY A 286 -2.00 -1.15 -2.15
CA GLY A 286 -0.95 -0.12 -2.16
C GLY A 286 -1.46 1.30 -2.41
N ARG A 287 -0.59 2.30 -2.20
CA ARG A 287 -0.90 3.71 -2.49
C ARG A 287 -1.26 3.98 -3.95
N HIS A 288 -0.82 3.16 -4.89
CA HIS A 288 -1.12 3.44 -6.29
C HIS A 288 -2.55 3.00 -6.67
N GLY A 289 -3.10 2.01 -5.97
CA GLY A 289 -4.40 1.42 -6.30
C GLY A 289 -5.48 1.51 -5.21
N MET A 290 -5.19 2.05 -4.02
CA MET A 290 -6.12 2.04 -2.87
C MET A 290 -7.53 2.53 -3.21
N ARG A 291 -7.65 3.53 -4.09
CA ARG A 291 -8.94 4.07 -4.53
C ARG A 291 -9.86 3.08 -5.23
N ARG A 292 -9.31 1.96 -5.68
CA ARG A 292 -10.05 0.85 -6.32
C ARG A 292 -10.20 -0.35 -5.41
N HIS A 293 -9.85 -0.22 -4.13
CA HIS A 293 -9.98 -1.31 -3.19
C HIS A 293 -11.45 -1.72 -3.07
N PRO A 294 -11.78 -3.02 -3.21
CA PRO A 294 -13.17 -3.47 -3.33
C PRO A 294 -14.00 -3.26 -2.06
N GLU A 295 -13.35 -3.07 -0.92
CA GLU A 295 -14.00 -2.80 0.37
C GLU A 295 -14.27 -1.31 0.63
N LEU A 296 -13.89 -0.41 -0.29
CA LEU A 296 -14.27 1.00 -0.17
C LEU A 296 -15.76 1.18 -0.38
N ALA A 297 -16.35 2.06 0.43
CA ALA A 297 -17.75 2.40 0.30
C ALA A 297 -18.00 3.09 -1.06
N PRO A 298 -19.05 2.68 -1.80
CA PRO A 298 -19.44 3.38 -3.02
C PRO A 298 -19.92 4.81 -2.73
N PRO A 299 -19.99 5.67 -3.76
CA PRO A 299 -20.68 6.96 -3.70
C PRO A 299 -22.05 6.85 -3.04
N ARG A 300 -22.50 7.95 -2.42
CA ARG A 300 -23.82 7.98 -1.79
C ARG A 300 -24.90 7.71 -2.83
N GLN A 301 -25.76 6.73 -2.54
CA GLN A 301 -26.86 6.35 -3.41
C GLN A 301 -28.11 7.16 -3.02
N ALA A 302 -28.60 7.98 -3.95
CA ALA A 302 -29.67 8.93 -3.66
C ALA A 302 -31.00 8.22 -3.30
N ASP A 303 -31.28 7.08 -3.91
CA ASP A 303 -32.43 6.23 -3.59
C ASP A 303 -32.47 5.83 -2.10
N ARG A 304 -31.35 5.39 -1.54
CA ARG A 304 -31.23 5.02 -0.12
C ARG A 304 -31.38 6.21 0.79
N MET A 305 -30.80 7.35 0.41
CA MET A 305 -30.96 8.60 1.16
C MET A 305 -32.42 9.06 1.20
N LEU A 306 -33.08 9.10 0.05
CA LEU A 306 -34.49 9.47 -0.07
C LEU A 306 -35.37 8.48 0.70
N GLY A 307 -35.05 7.19 0.66
CA GLY A 307 -35.68 6.16 1.48
C GLY A 307 -35.60 6.45 2.99
N ARG A 308 -34.42 6.84 3.50
CA ARG A 308 -34.25 7.26 4.91
C ARG A 308 -35.05 8.52 5.27
N LEU A 309 -35.34 9.37 4.28
CA LEU A 309 -36.19 10.56 4.42
C LEU A 309 -37.70 10.24 4.24
N GLY A 310 -38.06 8.97 4.07
CA GLY A 310 -39.46 8.51 3.98
C GLY A 310 -40.00 8.37 2.55
N LEU A 311 -39.15 8.49 1.53
CA LEU A 311 -39.51 8.26 0.11
C LEU A 311 -39.03 6.87 -0.32
N SER A 312 -39.85 5.85 -0.07
CA SER A 312 -39.47 4.43 -0.27
C SER A 312 -39.34 3.99 -1.74
N ASP A 313 -39.83 4.82 -2.68
CA ASP A 313 -39.80 4.56 -4.13
C ASP A 313 -39.74 5.91 -4.88
N PRO A 314 -38.60 6.63 -4.82
CA PRO A 314 -38.48 7.93 -5.46
C PRO A 314 -38.45 7.76 -6.99
N PRO A 315 -39.10 8.63 -7.78
CA PRO A 315 -39.03 8.58 -9.24
C PRO A 315 -37.59 8.62 -9.74
N GLU A 316 -37.28 7.84 -10.78
CA GLU A 316 -35.93 7.76 -11.37
C GLU A 316 -35.34 9.14 -11.71
N ALA A 317 -36.17 10.05 -12.23
CA ALA A 317 -35.76 11.42 -12.54
C ALA A 317 -35.37 12.23 -11.28
N LEU A 318 -36.00 11.97 -10.14
CA LEU A 318 -35.64 12.60 -8.87
C LEU A 318 -34.35 12.01 -8.33
N VAL A 319 -34.17 10.69 -8.41
CA VAL A 319 -32.90 10.01 -8.05
C VAL A 319 -31.77 10.59 -8.87
N ALA A 320 -31.88 10.60 -10.20
CA ALA A 320 -30.87 11.15 -11.09
C ALA A 320 -30.59 12.65 -10.86
N ALA A 321 -31.63 13.45 -10.57
CA ALA A 321 -31.45 14.86 -10.25
C ALA A 321 -30.71 15.06 -8.92
N VAL A 322 -31.01 14.24 -7.92
CA VAL A 322 -30.33 14.26 -6.63
C VAL A 322 -28.89 13.75 -6.77
N GLU A 323 -28.62 12.70 -7.54
CA GLU A 323 -27.26 12.20 -7.80
C GLU A 323 -26.42 13.22 -8.56
N ALA A 324 -26.97 13.84 -9.61
CA ALA A 324 -26.29 14.91 -10.34
C ALA A 324 -26.03 16.15 -9.46
N TRP A 325 -26.87 16.38 -8.45
CA TRP A 325 -26.71 17.47 -7.50
C TRP A 325 -25.76 17.13 -6.34
N ILE A 326 -25.76 15.88 -5.87
CA ILE A 326 -24.76 15.34 -4.94
C ILE A 326 -23.40 15.47 -5.62
N ALA A 327 -23.28 15.05 -6.88
CA ALA A 327 -22.03 15.06 -7.64
C ALA A 327 -20.89 14.41 -6.83
N ASP A 328 -21.20 13.31 -6.15
CA ASP A 328 -20.16 12.48 -5.55
C ASP A 328 -19.29 11.97 -6.69
N PRO A 329 -17.96 12.09 -6.59
CA PRO A 329 -17.11 11.45 -7.57
C PRO A 329 -17.43 9.96 -7.54
N ASP A 330 -17.61 9.34 -8.71
CA ASP A 330 -17.57 7.88 -8.83
C ASP A 330 -16.38 7.37 -8.03
N LEU A 331 -16.54 6.22 -7.32
CA LEU A 331 -15.51 5.55 -6.50
C LEU A 331 -14.12 5.96 -7.00
N PRO A 332 -13.35 6.72 -6.20
CA PRO A 332 -12.52 7.78 -6.74
C PRO A 332 -11.68 7.23 -7.87
N GLY A 333 -11.79 7.87 -9.04
CA GLY A 333 -11.00 7.52 -10.20
C GLY A 333 -9.53 7.31 -9.82
N ALA A 334 -8.83 6.53 -10.63
CA ALA A 334 -7.39 6.31 -10.55
C ALA A 334 -6.65 7.50 -9.93
N MET A 335 -5.86 7.27 -8.88
CA MET A 335 -5.10 8.34 -8.22
C MET A 335 -4.32 9.14 -9.27
N GLY A 336 -4.45 10.46 -9.20
CA GLY A 336 -3.64 11.37 -9.98
C GLY A 336 -2.32 11.69 -9.28
N THR A 337 -1.24 11.85 -10.04
CA THR A 337 0.04 12.35 -9.51
C THR A 337 -0.06 13.74 -8.86
N ALA A 338 -1.07 14.53 -9.23
CA ALA A 338 -1.37 15.83 -8.60
C ALA A 338 -1.73 15.71 -7.11
N GLU A 339 -2.15 14.53 -6.67
CA GLU A 339 -2.58 14.23 -5.31
C GLU A 339 -1.45 13.56 -4.50
N ALA A 340 -0.26 13.43 -5.10
CA ALA A 340 0.90 12.89 -4.42
C ALA A 340 1.42 13.86 -3.36
N ARG A 341 1.74 13.32 -2.18
CA ARG A 341 2.35 14.06 -1.06
C ARG A 341 3.88 13.91 -1.01
N ILE A 342 4.50 13.68 -2.16
CA ILE A 342 5.94 13.61 -2.36
C ILE A 342 6.30 14.37 -3.64
N PRO A 343 7.56 14.81 -3.81
CA PRO A 343 8.01 15.44 -5.05
C PRO A 343 7.75 14.54 -6.27
N MET A 344 7.09 15.10 -7.28
CA MET A 344 6.81 14.44 -8.56
C MET A 344 7.34 15.28 -9.72
N ALA A 345 7.68 14.61 -10.82
CA ALA A 345 8.02 15.26 -12.08
C ALA A 345 6.88 16.16 -12.56
N ALA A 346 7.21 17.35 -13.07
CA ALA A 346 6.22 18.32 -13.54
C ALA A 346 5.42 17.77 -14.74
N GLU A 347 6.09 17.01 -15.60
CA GLU A 347 5.53 16.36 -16.79
C GLU A 347 4.56 15.23 -16.43
N ALA A 348 4.70 14.68 -15.23
CA ALA A 348 3.81 13.66 -14.71
C ALA A 348 2.54 14.25 -14.10
N HIS A 349 2.44 15.57 -13.90
CA HIS A 349 1.33 16.19 -13.17
C HIS A 349 -0.05 15.88 -13.76
N GLY A 350 -0.97 15.45 -12.90
CA GLY A 350 -2.34 15.11 -13.28
C GLY A 350 -2.51 13.77 -14.01
N GLN A 351 -1.43 13.00 -14.22
CA GLN A 351 -1.53 11.68 -14.82
C GLN A 351 -2.21 10.70 -13.85
N SER A 352 -3.17 9.93 -14.37
CA SER A 352 -3.83 8.85 -13.65
C SER A 352 -3.04 7.54 -13.78
N LEU A 353 -2.80 6.87 -12.66
CA LEU A 353 -2.11 5.57 -12.67
C LEU A 353 -3.07 4.45 -13.07
N THR A 354 -2.67 3.50 -13.92
CA THR A 354 -3.43 2.29 -14.31
C THR A 354 -2.49 1.10 -14.41
N CYS A 355 -2.99 -0.12 -14.65
CA CYS A 355 -2.16 -1.29 -14.95
C CYS A 355 -1.21 -1.08 -16.14
N ALA A 356 -1.52 -0.16 -17.07
CA ALA A 356 -0.68 0.12 -18.25
C ALA A 356 0.36 1.24 -18.01
N THR A 357 0.32 1.92 -16.86
CA THR A 357 1.20 3.08 -16.61
C THR A 357 2.65 2.68 -16.40
N CYS A 358 2.92 1.56 -15.72
CA CYS A 358 4.29 1.10 -15.47
C CYS A 358 4.81 0.18 -16.58
N HIS A 359 3.94 -0.66 -17.13
CA HIS A 359 4.25 -1.56 -18.23
C HIS A 359 3.11 -1.55 -19.25
N ALA A 360 3.34 -0.88 -20.38
CA ALA A 360 2.31 -0.78 -21.40
C ALA A 360 2.19 -2.09 -22.19
N PRO A 361 0.97 -2.58 -22.46
CA PRO A 361 0.76 -3.38 -23.66
C PRO A 361 1.02 -2.47 -24.88
N HIS A 362 1.61 -2.94 -25.96
CA HIS A 362 1.93 -4.34 -26.27
C HIS A 362 3.38 -4.73 -25.95
N GLU A 363 4.22 -3.76 -25.58
CA GLU A 363 5.68 -3.94 -25.45
C GLU A 363 6.09 -4.84 -24.28
N GLN A 364 5.41 -4.69 -23.13
CA GLN A 364 5.76 -5.40 -21.89
C GLN A 364 7.26 -5.33 -21.55
N ASP A 365 7.83 -4.13 -21.66
CA ASP A 365 9.20 -3.87 -21.22
C ASP A 365 9.26 -3.89 -19.69
N LEU A 366 9.53 -5.07 -19.15
CA LEU A 366 9.68 -5.29 -17.71
C LEU A 366 11.01 -4.75 -17.16
N ALA A 367 11.98 -4.41 -18.02
CA ALA A 367 13.21 -3.74 -17.57
C ALA A 367 12.94 -2.26 -17.34
N PHE A 368 12.23 -1.60 -18.26
CA PHE A 368 11.72 -0.24 -18.04
C PHE A 368 10.78 -0.18 -16.84
N ALA A 369 9.82 -1.10 -16.73
CA ALA A 369 8.87 -1.12 -15.61
C ALA A 369 9.54 -1.31 -14.23
N ALA A 370 10.72 -1.92 -14.18
CA ALA A 370 11.42 -2.20 -12.92
C ALA A 370 12.06 -0.95 -12.29
N ALA A 371 12.39 0.07 -13.09
CA ALA A 371 13.02 1.30 -12.59
C ALA A 371 12.62 2.54 -13.38
N GLY A 372 12.75 2.51 -14.71
CA GLY A 372 12.50 3.66 -15.58
C GLY A 372 11.09 4.22 -15.44
N ALA A 373 10.07 3.36 -15.39
CA ALA A 373 8.68 3.78 -15.22
C ALA A 373 8.41 4.51 -13.89
N CYS A 374 9.14 4.15 -12.82
CA CYS A 374 9.01 4.85 -11.55
C CYS A 374 9.60 6.28 -11.66
N LEU A 375 10.76 6.40 -12.32
CA LEU A 375 11.50 7.65 -12.46
C LEU A 375 10.86 8.66 -13.43
N THR A 376 9.86 8.25 -14.22
CA THR A 376 9.06 9.22 -15.01
C THR A 376 8.16 10.08 -14.13
N CYS A 377 7.82 9.60 -12.93
CA CYS A 377 6.96 10.31 -11.99
C CYS A 377 7.72 10.74 -10.72
N HIS A 378 8.54 9.88 -10.15
CA HIS A 378 9.21 10.11 -8.88
C HIS A 378 10.52 10.86 -9.04
N THR A 379 10.64 12.02 -8.41
CA THR A 379 11.83 12.89 -8.46
C THR A 379 12.24 13.40 -7.08
N ASP A 380 11.84 12.69 -6.02
CA ASP A 380 12.34 12.91 -4.68
C ASP A 380 13.84 12.52 -4.57
N ASP A 381 14.52 12.98 -3.52
CA ASP A 381 15.97 12.79 -3.36
C ASP A 381 16.40 11.31 -3.46
N HIS A 382 15.60 10.40 -2.89
CA HIS A 382 15.88 8.95 -2.91
C HIS A 382 15.77 8.39 -4.33
N SER A 383 14.71 8.73 -5.04
CA SER A 383 14.49 8.29 -6.42
C SER A 383 15.55 8.86 -7.37
N ALA A 384 15.85 10.16 -7.24
CA ALA A 384 16.85 10.86 -8.06
C ALA A 384 18.28 10.35 -7.81
N ALA A 385 18.58 9.82 -6.62
CA ALA A 385 19.88 9.25 -6.31
C ALA A 385 20.10 7.83 -6.86
N TYR A 386 19.05 7.14 -7.35
CA TYR A 386 19.14 5.74 -7.77
C TYR A 386 20.22 5.48 -8.82
N GLU A 387 20.29 6.27 -9.90
CA GLU A 387 21.28 6.05 -10.98
C GLU A 387 22.74 6.12 -10.48
N GLY A 388 22.99 6.87 -9.41
CA GLY A 388 24.30 6.99 -8.78
C GLY A 388 24.60 5.94 -7.71
N SER A 389 23.71 4.96 -7.49
CA SER A 389 23.83 3.99 -6.40
C SER A 389 24.54 2.69 -6.82
N PRO A 390 25.14 1.96 -5.87
CA PRO A 390 25.70 0.62 -6.13
C PRO A 390 24.64 -0.37 -6.64
N HIS A 391 23.40 -0.23 -6.18
CA HIS A 391 22.27 -1.05 -6.62
C HIS A 391 21.98 -0.86 -8.11
N HIS A 392 21.99 0.38 -8.59
CA HIS A 392 21.84 0.64 -10.02
C HIS A 392 23.01 0.10 -10.85
N ALA A 393 24.24 0.21 -10.35
CA ALA A 393 25.39 -0.38 -11.04
C ALA A 393 25.26 -1.90 -11.20
N LEU A 394 24.78 -2.60 -10.16
CA LEU A 394 24.47 -4.03 -10.23
C LEU A 394 23.30 -4.32 -11.18
N TRP A 395 22.26 -3.48 -11.17
CA TRP A 395 21.15 -3.57 -12.11
C TRP A 395 21.60 -3.49 -13.57
N GLN A 396 22.44 -2.52 -13.92
CA GLN A 396 23.00 -2.38 -15.27
C GLN A 396 23.90 -3.58 -15.64
N ALA A 397 24.70 -4.07 -14.69
CA ALA A 397 25.53 -5.25 -14.91
C ALA A 397 24.69 -6.51 -15.17
N GLU A 398 23.59 -6.72 -14.42
CA GLU A 398 22.67 -7.83 -14.67
C GLU A 398 21.99 -7.69 -16.05
N MET A 399 21.44 -6.50 -16.36
CA MET A 399 20.71 -6.28 -17.62
C MET A 399 21.60 -6.38 -18.86
N SER A 400 22.91 -6.13 -18.73
CA SER A 400 23.89 -6.33 -19.79
C SER A 400 24.45 -7.76 -19.86
N GLY A 401 23.99 -8.67 -19.00
CA GLY A 401 24.48 -10.06 -18.95
C GLY A 401 25.88 -10.21 -18.32
N ASN A 402 26.38 -9.15 -17.68
CA ASN A 402 27.70 -9.12 -17.03
C ASN A 402 27.67 -9.52 -15.55
N ALA A 403 26.48 -9.76 -14.99
CA ALA A 403 26.30 -10.24 -13.62
C ALA A 403 25.24 -11.35 -13.55
N ALA A 404 25.20 -12.07 -12.43
CA ALA A 404 24.27 -13.17 -12.23
C ALA A 404 22.80 -12.67 -12.22
N PRO A 405 21.85 -13.44 -12.78
CA PRO A 405 20.43 -13.11 -12.66
C PRO A 405 19.99 -12.91 -11.21
N GLY A 406 19.23 -11.84 -10.94
CA GLY A 406 18.78 -11.48 -9.60
C GLY A 406 19.83 -10.78 -8.71
N SER A 407 21.03 -10.49 -9.22
CA SER A 407 22.03 -9.69 -8.48
C SER A 407 21.78 -8.17 -8.56
N GLY A 408 21.01 -7.72 -9.55
CA GLY A 408 20.62 -6.33 -9.73
C GLY A 408 19.44 -5.94 -8.86
N VAL A 409 19.51 -4.74 -8.29
CA VAL A 409 18.47 -4.17 -7.42
C VAL A 409 17.88 -2.95 -8.11
N SER A 410 16.59 -3.02 -8.38
CA SER A 410 15.78 -1.97 -9.02
C SER A 410 14.74 -1.41 -8.06
N CYS A 411 14.05 -0.34 -8.44
CA CYS A 411 12.92 0.20 -7.66
C CYS A 411 11.89 -0.92 -7.36
N ALA A 412 11.53 -1.70 -8.37
CA ALA A 412 10.61 -2.82 -8.21
C ALA A 412 11.17 -3.95 -7.32
N THR A 413 12.50 -4.13 -7.24
CA THR A 413 13.09 -5.14 -6.34
C THR A 413 12.79 -4.83 -4.88
N CYS A 414 12.87 -3.54 -4.47
CA CYS A 414 12.65 -3.12 -3.09
C CYS A 414 11.17 -2.86 -2.77
N HIS A 415 10.45 -2.23 -3.71
CA HIS A 415 9.09 -1.76 -3.48
C HIS A 415 8.02 -2.75 -3.95
N LEU A 416 8.34 -3.66 -4.87
CA LEU A 416 7.40 -4.64 -5.43
C LEU A 416 7.97 -6.07 -5.27
N PRO A 417 8.26 -6.50 -4.03
CA PRO A 417 9.02 -7.72 -3.79
C PRO A 417 8.32 -8.94 -4.41
N LYS A 418 9.13 -9.85 -4.93
CA LYS A 418 8.65 -11.10 -5.53
C LYS A 418 8.65 -12.21 -4.51
N THR A 419 7.61 -13.01 -4.54
CA THR A 419 7.52 -14.24 -3.75
C THR A 419 7.50 -15.44 -4.67
N GLU A 420 8.15 -16.51 -4.24
CA GLU A 420 8.14 -17.80 -4.91
C GLU A 420 7.30 -18.79 -4.10
N ARG A 421 6.40 -19.50 -4.78
CA ARG A 421 5.67 -20.64 -4.21
C ARG A 421 5.51 -21.74 -5.26
N ARG A 422 6.05 -22.92 -4.98
CA ARG A 422 5.89 -24.14 -5.81
C ARG A 422 6.32 -23.94 -7.27
N GLY A 423 7.42 -23.24 -7.50
CA GLY A 423 7.97 -22.89 -8.81
C GLY A 423 7.31 -21.67 -9.47
N ALA A 424 6.29 -21.07 -8.86
CA ALA A 424 5.62 -19.89 -9.39
C ALA A 424 6.11 -18.62 -8.70
N VAL A 425 6.66 -17.67 -9.49
CA VAL A 425 6.97 -16.32 -9.03
C VAL A 425 5.76 -15.41 -9.18
N THR A 426 5.41 -14.71 -8.11
CA THR A 426 4.41 -13.64 -8.10
C THR A 426 5.04 -12.34 -7.64
N THR A 427 4.74 -11.25 -8.33
CA THR A 427 5.17 -9.89 -7.95
C THR A 427 4.04 -9.24 -7.17
N SER A 428 4.30 -8.81 -5.94
CA SER A 428 3.36 -7.96 -5.20
C SER A 428 3.30 -6.60 -5.87
N HIS A 429 2.09 -6.13 -6.22
CA HIS A 429 1.89 -4.78 -6.73
C HIS A 429 1.56 -3.78 -5.61
N ASN A 430 1.59 -4.22 -4.34
CA ASN A 430 1.48 -3.36 -3.18
C ASN A 430 2.81 -2.66 -2.93
N GLN A 431 3.03 -1.52 -3.57
CA GLN A 431 4.26 -0.73 -3.42
C GLN A 431 4.51 -0.23 -1.98
N SER A 432 3.51 -0.34 -1.09
CA SER A 432 3.57 0.12 0.29
C SER A 432 3.96 -0.99 1.28
N ASP A 433 3.89 -2.26 0.88
CA ASP A 433 3.90 -3.42 1.79
C ASP A 433 5.15 -3.46 2.68
N THR A 434 6.28 -3.02 2.14
CA THR A 434 7.57 -3.02 2.84
C THR A 434 7.99 -1.64 3.35
N LEU A 435 7.23 -0.58 3.09
CA LEU A 435 7.69 0.78 3.38
C LEU A 435 7.39 1.25 4.80
N ARG A 436 6.40 0.66 5.48
CA ARG A 436 5.77 1.27 6.66
C ARG A 436 5.46 0.25 7.77
N PRO A 437 6.29 0.21 8.82
CA PRO A 437 7.58 0.91 8.94
C PRO A 437 8.64 0.26 8.00
N ASN A 438 9.74 0.96 7.69
CA ASN A 438 10.64 0.54 6.61
C ASN A 438 11.43 -0.75 6.92
N GLU A 439 11.50 -1.14 8.19
CA GLU A 439 12.09 -2.40 8.65
C GLU A 439 11.33 -3.62 8.13
N LYS A 440 10.10 -3.43 7.64
CA LYS A 440 9.36 -4.44 6.85
C LYS A 440 10.14 -4.89 5.61
N MET A 441 11.08 -4.10 5.08
CA MET A 441 11.97 -4.49 3.98
C MET A 441 13.04 -5.52 4.37
N ILE A 442 13.42 -5.59 5.64
CA ILE A 442 14.61 -6.34 6.08
C ILE A 442 14.58 -7.76 5.53
N ARG A 443 13.51 -8.49 5.81
CA ARG A 443 13.36 -9.90 5.39
C ARG A 443 13.09 -10.08 3.90
N PRO A 444 12.04 -9.48 3.32
CA PRO A 444 11.65 -9.77 1.95
C PRO A 444 12.56 -9.13 0.89
N VAL A 445 13.45 -8.22 1.28
CA VAL A 445 14.34 -7.50 0.37
C VAL A 445 15.78 -7.59 0.85
N CYS A 446 16.15 -6.92 1.94
CA CYS A 446 17.55 -6.69 2.27
C CYS A 446 18.33 -7.98 2.55
N MET A 447 17.71 -8.93 3.25
CA MET A 447 18.36 -10.17 3.73
C MET A 447 18.62 -11.22 2.64
N ASP A 448 18.16 -11.01 1.40
CA ASP A 448 18.58 -11.84 0.26
C ASP A 448 20.05 -11.55 -0.12
N CYS A 449 20.52 -10.33 0.15
CA CYS A 449 21.87 -9.88 -0.22
C CYS A 449 22.72 -9.46 0.98
N HIS A 450 22.13 -9.01 2.09
CA HIS A 450 22.83 -8.41 3.22
C HIS A 450 22.60 -9.15 4.54
N GLY A 451 23.55 -9.02 5.46
CA GLY A 451 23.37 -9.45 6.84
C GLY A 451 22.36 -8.57 7.58
N LEU A 452 21.69 -9.14 8.60
CA LEU A 452 20.66 -8.45 9.37
C LEU A 452 21.16 -7.14 9.99
N ALA A 453 22.34 -7.16 10.61
CA ALA A 453 22.93 -5.97 11.25
C ALA A 453 23.08 -4.82 10.25
N PHE A 454 23.68 -5.09 9.09
CA PHE A 454 23.86 -4.10 8.04
C PHE A 454 22.51 -3.56 7.52
N ALA A 455 21.51 -4.44 7.35
CA ALA A 455 20.20 -4.05 6.86
C ALA A 455 19.45 -3.13 7.85
N ILE A 456 19.49 -3.44 9.16
CA ILE A 456 18.89 -2.60 10.20
C ILE A 456 19.57 -1.23 10.22
N ASP A 457 20.90 -1.21 10.28
CA ASP A 457 21.68 0.03 10.35
C ASP A 457 21.44 0.91 9.12
N ALA A 458 21.39 0.31 7.93
CA ALA A 458 21.16 1.03 6.67
C ALA A 458 19.75 1.61 6.56
N LEU A 459 18.72 0.90 7.04
CA LEU A 459 17.33 1.39 7.03
C LEU A 459 17.09 2.46 8.10
N ALA A 460 17.85 2.43 9.19
CA ALA A 460 17.76 3.42 10.25
C ALA A 460 18.50 4.74 9.93
N ASP A 461 19.42 4.75 8.96
CA ASP A 461 20.18 5.93 8.53
C ASP A 461 19.39 6.74 7.47
N PRO A 462 18.81 7.91 7.82
CA PRO A 462 18.01 8.69 6.89
C PRO A 462 18.82 9.26 5.71
N ALA A 463 20.12 9.49 5.90
CA ALA A 463 20.99 10.01 4.84
C ALA A 463 21.27 8.90 3.80
N LEU A 464 21.44 7.66 4.24
CA LEU A 464 21.50 6.51 3.32
C LEU A 464 20.18 6.28 2.62
N VAL A 465 19.05 6.32 3.32
CA VAL A 465 17.74 6.19 2.67
C VAL A 465 17.59 7.28 1.60
N ALA A 466 17.87 8.54 1.92
CA ALA A 466 17.76 9.65 0.97
C ALA A 466 18.72 9.55 -0.23
N ASN A 467 19.86 8.88 -0.10
CA ASN A 467 20.85 8.77 -1.19
C ASN A 467 20.83 7.42 -1.92
N ASN A 468 19.74 6.66 -1.76
CA ASN A 468 19.55 5.32 -2.35
C ASN A 468 20.64 4.31 -1.90
N PHE A 469 20.96 4.33 -0.61
CA PHE A 469 21.92 3.43 0.04
C PHE A 469 23.33 3.47 -0.57
N ARG A 470 23.76 4.65 -1.02
CA ARG A 470 25.11 4.88 -1.51
C ARG A 470 26.07 5.08 -0.34
N GLY A 471 26.67 3.99 0.11
CA GLY A 471 27.71 4.00 1.15
C GLY A 471 27.49 2.91 2.19
N THR A 472 27.91 3.19 3.41
CA THR A 472 27.72 2.32 4.58
C THR A 472 27.10 3.12 5.71
N PRO A 473 26.33 2.48 6.61
CA PRO A 473 25.68 3.17 7.71
C PRO A 473 26.67 3.91 8.60
N ASP A 474 26.31 5.11 9.07
CA ASP A 474 27.16 5.91 9.96
C ASP A 474 27.07 5.45 11.43
N ARG A 475 26.02 4.70 11.78
CA ARG A 475 25.67 4.27 13.13
C ARG A 475 25.22 2.83 13.16
N ARG A 476 25.37 2.24 14.35
CA ARG A 476 24.90 0.90 14.67
C ARG A 476 23.69 0.97 15.59
N ILE A 477 22.65 0.21 15.26
CA ILE A 477 21.48 0.03 16.11
C ILE A 477 21.77 -1.10 17.11
N GLU A 478 21.65 -0.77 18.40
CA GLU A 478 22.09 -1.64 19.50
C GLU A 478 21.17 -2.85 19.74
N SER A 479 20.04 -2.98 19.04
CA SER A 479 19.05 -4.05 19.23
C SER A 479 19.65 -5.46 19.20
N ILE A 480 20.58 -5.71 18.27
CA ILE A 480 21.27 -7.00 18.16
C ILE A 480 22.22 -7.21 19.35
N ASP A 481 22.96 -6.17 19.74
CA ASP A 481 23.90 -6.22 20.86
C ASP A 481 23.17 -6.48 22.17
N TRP A 482 22.03 -5.82 22.38
CA TRP A 482 21.18 -6.05 23.55
C TRP A 482 20.62 -7.48 23.58
N ALA A 483 20.12 -7.99 22.45
CA ALA A 483 19.58 -9.34 22.38
C ALA A 483 20.67 -10.39 22.68
N THR A 484 21.83 -10.27 22.04
CA THR A 484 22.95 -11.20 22.23
C THR A 484 23.62 -11.12 23.60
N SER A 485 23.53 -9.97 24.30
CA SER A 485 24.00 -9.84 25.68
C SER A 485 23.12 -10.56 26.71
N ARG A 486 21.85 -10.82 26.35
CA ARG A 486 20.84 -11.37 27.27
C ARG A 486 20.67 -12.88 27.15
N VAL A 487 20.75 -13.40 25.93
CA VAL A 487 20.53 -14.83 25.67
C VAL A 487 21.75 -15.44 25.00
N ASP A 488 22.15 -16.62 25.49
CA ASP A 488 23.14 -17.43 24.79
C ASP A 488 22.57 -17.89 23.45
N ARG A 489 23.42 -17.99 22.43
CA ARG A 489 22.99 -18.55 21.14
C ARG A 489 22.58 -19.99 21.33
N PRO A 490 21.40 -20.40 20.84
CA PRO A 490 21.04 -21.80 20.86
C PRO A 490 21.97 -22.55 19.90
N ASP A 491 22.66 -23.58 20.42
CA ASP A 491 23.60 -24.43 19.67
C ASP A 491 22.91 -25.17 18.49
N GLU A 492 21.59 -25.33 18.57
CA GLU A 492 20.72 -25.85 17.51
C GLU A 492 19.64 -24.81 17.21
N GLY A 493 19.48 -24.44 15.94
CA GLY A 493 18.66 -23.30 15.52
C GLY A 493 17.28 -23.25 16.20
N ALA A 494 16.99 -22.13 16.86
CA ALA A 494 15.69 -21.88 17.51
C ALA A 494 14.55 -22.00 16.49
N ASN A 495 13.90 -23.16 16.53
CA ASN A 495 12.56 -23.49 16.09
C ASN A 495 12.24 -24.89 16.66
N GLN A 496 12.19 -24.98 17.99
CA GLN A 496 11.41 -25.98 18.73
C GLN A 496 10.64 -25.29 19.85
#